data_AF-A0A9E0X2P2-F1
#
_entry.id   AF-A0A9E0X2P2-F1
#
_cell.length_a   1.000
_cell.length_b   1.000
_cell.length_c   1.000
_cell.angle_alpha   90.00
_cell.angle_beta   90.00
_cell.angle_gamma   90.00
#
_symmetry.space_group_name_H-M   'P 1'
#
loop_
_entity.id
_entity.type
_entity.pdbx_description
1 polymer ?
#
loop_
_entity_poly.entity_id
_entity_poly.type
_entity_poly.pdbx_seq_one_letter_code
_entity_poly.pdbx_strand_id
1 'polypeptide(L)'
;MLVALAGCASLPPPNQELGAAQAAVAAAGQDGQRYAADELATAQRELNEARTAMTQEDYTRARALIAAAQADADLAGAKGRALAGQAQVAAKTRDNAELRRRLLDQEPLP
;
A
#
# COMPACT_ATOMS: atom_id res chain seq x y z
N MET A 1 37.10 -7.62 23.46
CA MET A 1 35.81 -7.02 23.06
C MET A 1 36.10 -6.01 21.95
N LEU A 2 36.02 -6.45 20.69
CA LEU A 2 36.31 -5.61 19.53
C LEU A 2 35.05 -4.83 19.16
N VAL A 3 35.10 -3.51 19.34
CA VAL A 3 34.17 -2.57 18.71
C VAL A 3 34.64 -2.41 17.26
N ALA A 4 33.96 -3.05 16.33
CA ALA A 4 34.15 -2.79 14.91
C ALA A 4 33.36 -1.51 14.55
N LEU A 5 34.07 -0.39 14.48
CA LEU A 5 33.59 0.78 13.76
C LEU A 5 33.43 0.38 12.29
N ALA A 6 32.19 0.18 11.84
CA ALA A 6 31.86 0.14 10.42
C ALA A 6 32.08 1.54 9.84
N GLY A 7 33.34 1.85 9.52
CA GLY A 7 33.70 3.02 8.74
C GLY A 7 33.12 2.90 7.34
N CYS A 8 32.32 3.90 6.96
CA CYS A 8 31.73 4.08 5.63
C CYS A 8 32.81 4.26 4.55
N ALA A 9 33.18 3.18 3.88
CA ALA A 9 33.77 3.22 2.54
C ALA A 9 32.72 2.65 1.59
N SER A 10 31.98 3.56 0.93
CA SER A 10 30.76 3.33 0.12
C SER A 10 29.70 2.41 0.74
N LEU A 11 28.60 3.00 1.24
CA LEU A 11 27.38 2.22 1.48
C LEU A 11 27.02 1.52 0.16
N PRO A 12 26.90 0.18 0.12
CA PRO A 12 26.55 -0.50 -1.11
C PRO A 12 25.13 -0.09 -1.56
N PRO A 13 24.86 -0.13 -2.87
CA PRO A 13 23.54 0.19 -3.40
C PRO A 13 22.45 -0.68 -2.73
N PRO A 14 21.36 -0.10 -2.18
CA PRO A 14 20.25 -0.82 -1.54
C PRO A 14 19.31 -1.52 -2.56
N ASN A 15 19.87 -2.40 -3.41
CA ASN A 15 19.10 -3.03 -4.49
C ASN A 15 18.02 -3.99 -3.98
N GLN A 16 18.28 -4.71 -2.89
CA GLN A 16 17.31 -5.65 -2.32
C GLN A 16 16.13 -4.88 -1.71
N GLU A 17 16.43 -3.83 -0.95
CA GLU A 17 15.42 -2.98 -0.33
C GLU A 17 14.60 -2.24 -1.39
N LEU A 18 15.25 -1.76 -2.46
CA LEU A 18 14.56 -1.16 -3.60
C LEU A 18 13.59 -2.16 -4.27
N GLY A 19 14.01 -3.41 -4.46
CA GLY A 19 13.15 -4.47 -5.01
C GLY A 19 11.95 -4.77 -4.11
N ALA A 20 12.15 -4.81 -2.80
CA ALA A 20 11.05 -4.99 -1.83
C ALA A 20 10.04 -3.83 -1.88
N ALA A 21 10.51 -2.59 -1.91
CA ALA A 21 9.64 -1.42 -2.02
C ALA A 21 8.86 -1.39 -3.35
N GLN A 22 9.49 -1.80 -4.47
CA GLN A 22 8.79 -1.95 -5.76
C GLN A 22 7.66 -2.96 -5.69
N ALA A 23 7.90 -4.12 -5.06
CA ALA A 23 6.88 -5.14 -4.87
C ALA A 23 5.74 -4.65 -3.97
N ALA A 24 6.05 -3.93 -2.89
CA ALA A 24 5.06 -3.34 -2.00
C ALA A 24 4.15 -2.32 -2.72
N VAL A 25 4.73 -1.38 -3.47
CA VAL A 25 3.97 -0.39 -4.26
C VAL A 25 3.08 -1.07 -5.30
N ALA A 26 3.58 -2.12 -5.96
CA ALA A 26 2.78 -2.88 -6.92
C ALA A 26 1.60 -3.61 -6.26
N ALA A 27 1.82 -4.25 -5.11
CA ALA A 27 0.78 -4.93 -4.34
C ALA A 27 -0.29 -3.95 -3.83
N ALA A 28 0.12 -2.78 -3.35
CA ALA A 28 -0.78 -1.71 -2.90
C ALA A 28 -1.69 -1.20 -4.03
N GLY A 29 -1.27 -1.33 -5.29
CA GLY A 29 -2.04 -0.90 -6.45
C GLY A 29 -3.39 -1.62 -6.65
N GLN A 30 -3.57 -2.84 -6.14
CA GLN A 30 -4.79 -3.63 -6.38
C GLN A 30 -6.06 -2.98 -5.80
N ASP A 31 -6.01 -2.59 -4.52
CA ASP A 31 -7.11 -1.90 -3.85
C ASP A 31 -6.84 -0.41 -3.66
N GLY A 32 -5.56 -0.03 -3.53
CA GLY A 32 -5.14 1.34 -3.23
C GLY A 32 -5.50 2.33 -4.33
N GLN A 33 -5.50 1.94 -5.60
CA GLN A 33 -5.90 2.84 -6.69
C GLN A 33 -7.33 3.39 -6.53
N ARG A 34 -8.24 2.55 -6.01
CA ARG A 34 -9.65 2.91 -5.87
C ARG A 34 -9.96 3.55 -4.52
N TYR A 35 -9.27 3.14 -3.47
CA TYR A 35 -9.65 3.42 -2.10
C TYR A 35 -8.61 4.19 -1.28
N ALA A 36 -7.34 4.25 -1.73
CA ALA A 36 -6.23 4.91 -1.04
C ALA A 36 -5.28 5.59 -2.06
N ALA A 37 -5.88 6.33 -3.01
CA ALA A 37 -5.16 6.87 -4.16
C ALA A 37 -4.05 7.85 -3.76
N ASP A 38 -4.28 8.68 -2.75
CA ASP A 38 -3.32 9.68 -2.28
C ASP A 38 -2.09 9.03 -1.63
N GLU A 39 -2.30 8.02 -0.77
CA GLU A 39 -1.21 7.25 -0.16
C GLU A 39 -0.42 6.48 -1.22
N LEU A 40 -1.11 5.82 -2.16
CA LEU A 40 -0.45 5.11 -3.25
C LEU A 40 0.36 6.05 -4.15
N ALA A 41 -0.17 7.24 -4.45
CA ALA A 41 0.55 8.25 -5.23
C ALA A 41 1.79 8.75 -4.49
N THR A 42 1.73 8.86 -3.15
CA THR A 42 2.89 9.25 -2.33
C THR A 42 3.97 8.18 -2.39
N ALA A 43 3.63 6.91 -2.15
CA ALA A 43 4.56 5.79 -2.25
C ALA A 43 5.22 5.70 -3.64
N GLN A 44 4.47 5.95 -4.71
CA GLN A 44 5.00 5.99 -6.09
C GLN A 44 5.99 7.14 -6.31
N ARG A 45 5.69 8.33 -5.79
CA ARG A 45 6.60 9.49 -5.89
C ARG A 45 7.91 9.21 -5.17
N GLU A 46 7.85 8.74 -3.92
CA GLU A 46 9.03 8.42 -3.12
C GLU A 46 9.87 7.31 -3.76
N LEU A 47 9.23 6.29 -4.33
CA LEU A 47 9.93 5.23 -5.06
C LEU A 47 10.65 5.77 -6.31
N ASN A 48 10.04 6.73 -7.01
CA ASN A 48 10.69 7.37 -8.16
C ASN A 48 11.87 8.25 -7.71
N GLU A 49 11.70 9.04 -6.65
CA GLU A 49 12.80 9.81 -6.06
C GLU A 49 13.93 8.91 -5.55
N ALA A 50 13.60 7.75 -4.98
CA ALA A 50 14.57 6.75 -4.56
C ALA A 50 15.39 6.24 -5.74
N ARG A 51 14.75 5.93 -6.88
CA ARG A 51 15.44 5.54 -8.12
C ARG A 51 16.36 6.66 -8.61
N THR A 52 15.92 7.91 -8.55
CA THR A 52 16.77 9.06 -8.88
C THR A 52 17.99 9.15 -7.95
N ALA A 53 17.80 9.01 -6.64
CA ALA A 53 18.91 8.99 -5.69
C ALA A 53 19.89 7.82 -5.94
N MET A 54 19.37 6.63 -6.31
CA MET A 54 20.19 5.48 -6.72
C MET A 54 21.06 5.80 -7.94
N THR A 55 20.52 6.49 -8.94
CA THR A 55 21.29 6.89 -10.14
C THR A 55 22.33 7.97 -9.85
N GLN A 56 22.12 8.78 -8.80
CA GLN A 56 23.06 9.79 -8.32
C GLN A 56 24.08 9.23 -7.34
N GLU A 57 24.03 7.93 -7.05
CA GLU A 57 24.85 7.24 -6.05
C GLU A 57 24.68 7.81 -4.61
N ASP A 58 23.60 8.55 -4.38
CA ASP A 58 23.20 9.02 -3.05
C ASP A 58 22.42 7.90 -2.33
N TYR A 59 23.16 6.86 -1.94
CA TYR A 59 22.58 5.66 -1.32
C TYR A 59 22.00 5.92 0.08
N THR A 60 22.43 6.99 0.75
CA THR A 60 21.86 7.38 2.05
C THR A 60 20.44 7.92 1.85
N ARG A 61 20.27 8.86 0.91
CA ARG A 61 18.95 9.38 0.56
C ARG A 61 18.07 8.29 -0.07
N ALA A 62 18.63 7.45 -0.93
CA ALA A 62 17.90 6.34 -1.53
C ALA A 62 17.32 5.41 -0.46
N ARG A 63 18.09 5.02 0.56
CA ARG A 63 17.60 4.17 1.66
C ARG A 63 16.43 4.79 2.42
N ALA A 64 16.51 6.09 2.72
CA ALA A 64 15.43 6.80 3.40
C ALA A 64 14.14 6.81 2.55
N LEU A 65 14.26 7.12 1.26
CA LEU A 65 13.12 7.14 0.33
C LEU A 65 12.54 5.75 0.07
N ILE A 66 13.38 4.70 0.01
CA ILE A 66 12.94 3.31 -0.12
C ILE A 66 12.09 2.90 1.10
N ALA A 67 12.57 3.22 2.30
CA ALA A 67 11.85 2.89 3.54
C ALA A 67 10.51 3.65 3.64
N ALA A 68 10.50 4.93 3.26
CA ALA A 68 9.28 5.74 3.20
C ALA A 68 8.29 5.14 2.18
N ALA A 69 8.75 4.88 0.96
CA ALA A 69 7.91 4.32 -0.10
C ALA A 69 7.29 2.97 0.29
N GLN A 70 8.04 2.13 1.00
CA GLN A 70 7.53 0.87 1.51
C GLN A 70 6.46 1.07 2.61
N ALA A 71 6.70 1.97 3.57
CA ALA A 71 5.73 2.26 4.62
C ALA A 71 4.42 2.85 4.07
N ASP A 72 4.51 3.78 3.11
CA ASP A 72 3.35 4.39 2.47
C ASP A 72 2.61 3.40 1.55
N ALA A 73 3.32 2.47 0.90
CA ALA A 73 2.69 1.39 0.15
C ALA A 73 1.91 0.44 1.09
N ASP A 74 2.49 0.07 2.22
CA ASP A 74 1.83 -0.76 3.23
C ASP A 74 0.58 -0.07 3.79
N LEU A 75 0.66 1.24 4.06
CA LEU A 75 -0.47 2.06 4.46
C LEU A 75 -1.56 2.09 3.39
N ALA A 76 -1.20 2.35 2.13
CA ALA A 76 -2.14 2.39 1.01
C ALA A 76 -2.84 1.03 0.82
N GLY A 77 -2.10 -0.07 0.90
CA GLY A 77 -2.65 -1.43 0.79
C GLY A 77 -3.58 -1.79 1.95
N ALA A 78 -3.20 -1.45 3.19
CA ALA A 78 -4.04 -1.69 4.37
C ALA A 78 -5.33 -0.87 4.33
N LYS A 79 -5.24 0.43 4.03
CA LYS A 79 -6.38 1.33 3.89
C LYS A 79 -7.28 0.90 2.74
N GLY A 80 -6.69 0.51 1.60
CA GLY A 80 -7.41 0.03 0.44
C GLY A 80 -8.28 -1.20 0.74
N ARG A 81 -7.67 -2.23 1.36
CA ARG A 81 -8.39 -3.44 1.79
C ARG A 81 -9.50 -3.15 2.79
N ALA A 82 -9.24 -2.26 3.76
CA ALA A 82 -10.24 -1.91 4.77
C ALA A 82 -11.48 -1.26 4.15
N LEU A 83 -11.29 -0.29 3.26
CA LEU A 83 -12.39 0.41 2.58
C LEU A 83 -13.11 -0.49 1.56
N ALA A 84 -12.38 -1.35 0.85
CA ALA A 84 -12.98 -2.37 -0.02
C ALA A 84 -13.90 -3.30 0.78
N GLY A 85 -13.45 -3.76 1.96
CA GLY A 85 -14.26 -4.58 2.86
C GLY A 85 -15.50 -3.86 3.36
N GLN A 86 -15.39 -2.59 3.75
CA GLN A 86 -16.54 -1.77 4.15
C GLN A 86 -17.56 -1.62 3.03
N ALA A 87 -17.11 -1.36 1.80
CA ALA A 87 -17.97 -1.28 0.63
C ALA A 87 -18.70 -2.61 0.37
N GLN A 88 -18.01 -3.74 0.51
CA GLN A 88 -18.61 -5.07 0.36
C GLN A 88 -19.68 -5.36 1.42
N VAL A 89 -19.42 -4.99 2.68
CA VAL A 89 -20.41 -5.12 3.77
C VAL A 89 -21.64 -4.27 3.48
N ALA A 90 -21.44 -3.00 3.10
CA ALA A 90 -22.56 -2.10 2.78
C ALA A 90 -23.41 -2.63 1.62
N ALA A 91 -22.79 -3.18 0.57
CA ALA A 91 -23.51 -3.80 -0.54
C ALA A 91 -24.35 -4.99 -0.06
N LYS A 92 -23.75 -5.94 0.67
CA LYS A 92 -24.46 -7.11 1.20
C LYS A 92 -25.59 -6.74 2.16
N THR A 93 -25.44 -5.68 2.94
CA THR A 93 -26.52 -5.21 3.83
C THR A 93 -27.71 -4.69 3.02
N ARG A 94 -27.46 -3.96 1.93
CA ARG A 94 -28.53 -3.49 1.02
C ARG A 94 -29.22 -4.66 0.34
N ASP A 95 -28.47 -5.61 -0.21
CA ASP A 95 -29.02 -6.80 -0.86
C ASP A 95 -29.92 -7.60 0.11
N ASN A 96 -29.46 -7.81 1.36
CA ASN A 96 -30.27 -8.47 2.38
C ASN A 96 -31.55 -7.69 2.72
N ALA A 97 -31.48 -6.35 2.80
CA ALA A 97 -32.65 -5.53 3.09
C ALA A 97 -33.67 -5.60 1.94
N GLU A 98 -33.21 -5.59 0.68
CA GLU A 98 -34.07 -5.75 -0.49
C GLU A 98 -34.72 -7.13 -0.55
N LEU A 99 -33.95 -8.20 -0.30
CA LEU A 99 -34.48 -9.56 -0.24
C LEU A 99 -35.56 -9.70 0.84
N ARG A 100 -35.32 -9.16 2.04
CA ARG A 100 -36.32 -9.16 3.12
C ARG A 100 -37.61 -8.45 2.73
N ARG A 101 -37.53 -7.30 2.07
CA ARG A 101 -38.72 -6.58 1.57
C ARG A 101 -39.50 -7.43 0.57
N ARG A 102 -38.82 -7.99 -0.44
CA ARG A 102 -39.47 -8.83 -1.46
C ARG A 102 -40.14 -10.07 -0.88
N LEU A 103 -39.60 -10.64 0.19
CA LEU A 103 -40.21 -11.80 0.86
C LEU A 103 -41.48 -11.40 1.63
N LEU A 104 -41.45 -10.27 2.34
CA LEU A 104 -42.62 -9.74 3.05
C LEU A 104 -43.74 -9.30 2.09
N ASP A 105 -43.39 -8.74 0.93
CA ASP A 105 -44.36 -8.36 -0.11
C ASP A 105 -44.97 -9.58 -0.84
N GLN A 106 -44.37 -10.77 -0.70
CA GLN A 106 -44.80 -12.02 -1.32
C GLN A 106 -45.61 -12.93 -0.38
N GLU A 107 -45.81 -12.59 0.90
CA GLU A 107 -46.78 -13.27 1.75
C GLU A 107 -48.20 -12.76 1.44
N PRO A 108 -49.07 -13.51 0.72
CA PRO A 108 -50.48 -13.20 0.74
C PRO A 108 -50.98 -13.44 2.17
N LEU A 109 -51.46 -12.38 2.83
CA LEU A 109 -52.17 -12.53 4.10
C LEU A 109 -53.30 -13.56 3.94
N PRO A 110 -53.44 -14.54 4.86
CA PRO A 110 -54.65 -15.36 4.94
C PRO A 110 -55.89 -14.55 5.32
#